data_AF-A0AAD9YPU9-F1
#
_entry.id   AF-A0AAD9YPU9-F1
#
_cell.length_a   1.000
_cell.length_b   1.000
_cell.length_c   1.000
_cell.angle_alpha   90.00
_cell.angle_beta   90.00
_cell.angle_gamma   90.00
#
_symmetry.space_group_name_H-M   'P 1'
#
loop_
_entity.id
_entity.type
_entity.pdbx_description
1 polymer ?
#
loop_
_entity_poly.entity_id
_entity_poly.type
_entity_poly.pdbx_seq_one_letter_code
_entity_poly.pdbx_strand_id
1 'polypeptide(L)'
;MFYRHPDERCWRDKFETRRAPCVMNSDQITANIATWIIEALALDQEGMPPGSFSLLLNGDPCPDLCSRIFDSIVQRDAAWQQAWTEAIERGILGQITWFEAPANRPGYWGYIFEQFPQSLTDIAGGRSIVHCNFDMGAPRDVEVILRKHLGWNKQKWEREWFNHTPQSWGPEPPLPQWRMLLEDNLWDHNPYGCLCPVTFEYV
;
A
#
# COMPACT_ATOMS: atom_id res chain seq x y z
N MET A 1 3.88 -42.31 40.51
CA MET A 1 2.92 -41.30 40.01
C MET A 1 3.68 -39.99 39.96
N PHE A 2 4.19 -39.59 38.78
CA PHE A 2 5.00 -38.38 38.63
C PHE A 2 4.09 -37.21 38.27
N TYR A 3 4.08 -36.19 39.12
CA TYR A 3 3.38 -34.94 38.88
C TYR A 3 4.10 -34.17 37.76
N ARG A 4 3.45 -33.95 36.61
CA ARG A 4 3.97 -33.06 35.55
C ARG A 4 3.53 -31.64 35.84
N HIS A 5 4.51 -30.72 35.82
CA HIS A 5 4.31 -29.29 36.01
C HIS A 5 3.39 -28.71 34.90
N PRO A 6 2.45 -27.80 35.20
CA PRO A 6 1.51 -27.27 34.20
C PRO A 6 2.18 -26.51 33.04
N ASP A 7 3.40 -26.00 33.22
CA ASP A 7 4.09 -25.17 32.24
C ASP A 7 4.74 -25.93 31.08
N GLU A 8 4.87 -27.26 31.14
CA GLU A 8 5.40 -28.04 30.02
C GLU A 8 4.40 -28.19 28.86
N ARG A 9 3.16 -27.73 29.03
CA ARG A 9 2.10 -27.76 27.99
C ARG A 9 1.89 -26.44 27.25
N CYS A 10 2.55 -25.34 27.65
CA CYS A 10 2.25 -24.02 27.06
C CYS A 10 3.22 -23.59 25.94
N TRP A 11 4.39 -24.22 25.82
CA TRP A 11 5.44 -23.71 24.92
C TRP A 11 5.63 -24.50 23.61
N ARG A 12 5.06 -25.72 23.48
CA ARG A 12 5.17 -26.51 22.23
C ARG A 12 4.04 -26.26 21.24
N ASP A 13 2.79 -26.10 21.71
CA ASP A 13 1.64 -26.04 20.79
C ASP A 13 1.40 -24.68 20.13
N LYS A 14 2.08 -23.60 20.59
CA LYS A 14 1.93 -22.26 20.01
C LYS A 14 2.80 -21.98 18.78
N PHE A 15 3.78 -22.83 18.48
CA PHE A 15 4.65 -22.65 17.30
C PHE A 15 4.36 -23.64 16.17
N GLU A 16 3.55 -24.68 16.41
CA GLU A 16 3.26 -25.73 15.43
C GLU A 16 1.88 -25.62 14.77
N THR A 17 1.01 -24.70 15.22
CA THR A 17 -0.29 -24.48 14.59
C THR A 17 -0.27 -23.27 13.66
N ARG A 18 0.01 -23.55 12.38
CA ARG A 18 -0.24 -22.69 11.20
C ARG A 18 0.47 -21.34 11.18
N ARG A 19 1.76 -21.32 10.82
CA ARG A 19 2.34 -20.17 10.12
C ARG A 19 1.71 -20.12 8.73
N ALA A 20 0.54 -19.48 8.61
CA ALA A 20 0.14 -18.96 7.31
C ALA A 20 1.31 -18.10 6.81
N PRO A 21 1.71 -18.19 5.53
CA PRO A 21 2.72 -17.30 5.01
C PRO A 21 2.28 -15.87 5.33
N CYS A 22 3.22 -15.02 5.78
CA CYS A 22 2.97 -13.60 5.98
C CYS A 22 2.66 -13.02 4.60
N VAL A 23 1.36 -12.99 4.26
CA VAL A 23 0.85 -12.49 2.99
C VAL A 23 0.17 -11.16 3.23
N MET A 24 0.34 -10.26 2.28
CA MET A 24 -0.31 -8.97 2.24
C MET A 24 -1.49 -9.05 1.28
N ASN A 25 -2.70 -8.77 1.76
CA ASN A 25 -3.89 -8.80 0.92
C ASN A 25 -3.91 -7.59 -0.01
N SER A 26 -4.27 -7.81 -1.27
CA SER A 26 -4.23 -6.78 -2.30
C SER A 26 -5.14 -5.58 -2.01
N ASP A 27 -6.28 -5.80 -1.37
CA ASP A 27 -7.25 -4.77 -1.02
C ASP A 27 -6.75 -3.80 0.08
N GLN A 28 -5.65 -4.12 0.75
CA GLN A 28 -5.06 -3.29 1.81
C GLN A 28 -3.84 -2.50 1.35
N ILE A 29 -3.18 -2.92 0.26
CA ILE A 29 -1.91 -2.36 -0.19
C ILE A 29 -2.03 -0.87 -0.48
N THR A 30 -3.01 -0.50 -1.30
CA THR A 30 -3.16 0.87 -1.78
C THR A 30 -3.45 1.82 -0.63
N ALA A 31 -4.32 1.46 0.32
CA ALA A 31 -4.62 2.30 1.49
C ALA A 31 -3.38 2.55 2.36
N ASN A 32 -2.57 1.51 2.59
CA ASN A 32 -1.35 1.63 3.38
C ASN A 32 -0.33 2.59 2.75
N ILE A 33 -0.08 2.45 1.44
CA ILE A 33 0.91 3.28 0.74
C ILE A 33 0.38 4.71 0.52
N ALA A 34 -0.90 4.85 0.15
CA ALA A 34 -1.50 6.14 -0.12
C ALA A 34 -1.46 7.07 1.10
N THR A 35 -1.60 6.53 2.32
CA THR A 35 -1.52 7.32 3.55
C THR A 35 -0.17 8.02 3.65
N TRP A 36 0.94 7.29 3.47
CA TRP A 36 2.29 7.88 3.47
C TRP A 36 2.49 8.90 2.36
N ILE A 37 1.99 8.62 1.15
CA ILE A 37 2.10 9.55 0.01
C ILE A 37 1.38 10.86 0.34
N ILE A 38 0.13 10.79 0.78
CA ILE A 38 -0.70 11.97 1.03
C ILE A 38 -0.18 12.77 2.23
N GLU A 39 0.23 12.09 3.31
CA GLU A 39 0.83 12.76 4.47
C GLU A 39 2.13 13.47 4.10
N ALA A 40 3.01 12.82 3.33
CA ALA A 40 4.24 13.44 2.85
C ALA A 40 3.94 14.73 2.06
N LEU A 41 2.99 14.67 1.13
CA LEU A 41 2.59 15.82 0.30
C LEU A 41 1.98 16.97 1.12
N ALA A 42 1.37 16.68 2.27
CA ALA A 42 0.78 17.70 3.14
C ALA A 42 1.83 18.48 3.96
N LEU A 43 3.05 17.94 4.15
CA LEU A 43 4.04 18.50 5.08
C LEU A 43 4.41 19.96 4.80
N ASP A 44 4.55 20.35 3.53
CA ASP A 44 4.87 21.73 3.14
C ASP A 44 3.76 22.70 3.57
N GLN A 45 2.51 22.30 3.39
CA GLN A 45 1.33 23.09 3.79
C GLN A 45 1.19 23.18 5.32
N GLU A 46 1.69 22.18 6.04
CA GLU A 46 1.72 22.13 7.51
C GLU A 46 2.96 22.83 8.13
N GLY A 47 3.74 23.55 7.31
CA GLY A 47 4.82 24.43 7.76
C GLY A 47 6.21 23.81 7.78
N MET A 48 6.40 22.64 7.17
CA MET A 48 7.74 22.10 6.92
C MET A 48 8.42 22.93 5.80
N PRO A 49 9.68 23.38 5.96
CA PRO A 49 10.30 24.21 4.93
C PRO A 49 10.50 23.44 3.62
N PRO A 50 10.23 24.06 2.45
CA PRO A 50 10.39 23.41 1.15
C PRO A 50 11.78 22.77 0.97
N GLY A 51 11.81 21.54 0.48
CA GLY A 51 13.06 20.79 0.25
C GLY A 51 13.71 20.20 1.50
N SER A 52 13.12 20.37 2.70
CA SER A 52 13.66 19.77 3.93
C SER A 52 13.33 18.28 4.08
N PHE A 53 12.45 17.75 3.24
CA PHE A 53 11.97 16.37 3.30
C PHE A 53 11.68 15.81 1.91
N SER A 54 11.95 14.50 1.77
CA SER A 54 11.56 13.68 0.63
C SER A 54 11.22 12.27 1.13
N LEU A 55 10.25 11.62 0.51
CA LEU A 55 9.89 10.23 0.82
C LEU A 55 10.38 9.31 -0.30
N LEU A 56 11.20 8.31 0.02
CA LEU A 56 11.59 7.26 -0.92
C LEU A 56 10.85 5.96 -0.57
N LEU A 57 9.99 5.49 -1.48
CA LEU A 57 9.47 4.13 -1.46
C LEU A 57 10.56 3.21 -2.02
N ASN A 58 11.28 2.55 -1.13
CA ASN A 58 12.40 1.67 -1.47
C ASN A 58 11.90 0.23 -1.72
N GLY A 59 12.17 -0.29 -2.91
CA GLY A 59 11.86 -1.66 -3.31
C GLY A 59 12.99 -2.66 -3.09
N ASP A 60 14.18 -2.24 -2.65
CA ASP A 60 15.29 -3.15 -2.40
C ASP A 60 14.98 -4.13 -1.25
N PRO A 61 15.40 -5.40 -1.35
CA PRO A 61 16.20 -6.00 -2.41
C PRO A 61 15.38 -6.57 -3.60
N CYS A 62 14.06 -6.36 -3.62
CA CYS A 62 13.13 -6.97 -4.57
C CYS A 62 12.36 -5.94 -5.43
N PRO A 63 13.05 -5.05 -6.19
CA PRO A 63 12.40 -3.98 -6.94
C PRO A 63 11.39 -4.51 -7.98
N ASP A 64 11.61 -5.69 -8.53
CA ASP A 64 10.67 -6.34 -9.47
C ASP A 64 9.34 -6.72 -8.82
N LEU A 65 9.37 -7.17 -7.55
CA LEU A 65 8.16 -7.49 -6.78
C LEU A 65 7.37 -6.21 -6.48
N CYS A 66 8.06 -5.15 -6.06
CA CYS A 66 7.46 -3.84 -5.84
C CYS A 66 6.85 -3.30 -7.14
N SER A 67 7.55 -3.43 -8.27
CA SER A 67 7.04 -2.99 -9.57
C SER A 67 5.75 -3.73 -9.96
N ARG A 68 5.72 -5.05 -9.76
CA ARG A 68 4.50 -5.85 -10.02
C ARG A 68 3.35 -5.45 -9.09
N ILE A 69 3.60 -5.21 -7.81
CA ILE A 69 2.57 -4.77 -6.86
C ILE A 69 2.00 -3.41 -7.30
N PHE A 70 2.86 -2.46 -7.65
CA PHE A 70 2.42 -1.14 -8.06
C PHE A 70 1.61 -1.18 -9.36
N ASP A 71 2.11 -1.86 -10.38
CA ASP A 71 1.41 -1.98 -11.66
C ASP A 71 0.05 -2.70 -11.53
N SER A 72 0.01 -3.81 -10.79
CA SER A 72 -1.17 -4.66 -10.72
C SER A 72 -2.23 -4.19 -9.72
N ILE A 73 -1.81 -3.55 -8.61
CA ILE A 73 -2.68 -3.15 -7.51
C ILE A 73 -2.83 -1.63 -7.45
N VAL A 74 -1.73 -0.90 -7.27
CA VAL A 74 -1.77 0.55 -7.03
C VAL A 74 -2.31 1.32 -8.24
N GLN A 75 -1.78 1.07 -9.43
CA GLN A 75 -2.27 1.68 -10.67
C GLN A 75 -3.71 1.25 -10.99
N ARG A 76 -4.05 0.00 -10.65
CA ARG A 76 -5.42 -0.51 -10.81
C ARG A 76 -6.39 0.27 -9.94
N ASP A 77 -6.09 0.40 -8.66
CA ASP A 77 -6.98 1.05 -7.69
C ASP A 77 -7.11 2.55 -7.97
N ALA A 78 -6.03 3.22 -8.35
CA ALA A 78 -6.07 4.63 -8.76
C ALA A 78 -6.98 4.85 -9.98
N ALA A 79 -6.79 4.06 -11.04
CA ALA A 79 -7.62 4.16 -12.24
C ALA A 79 -9.07 3.74 -11.98
N TRP A 80 -9.29 2.78 -11.08
CA TRP A 80 -10.62 2.34 -10.69
C TRP A 80 -11.37 3.41 -9.89
N GLN A 81 -10.68 4.11 -8.97
CA GLN A 81 -11.23 5.27 -8.28
C GLN A 81 -11.57 6.40 -9.28
N GLN A 82 -10.67 6.72 -10.21
CA GLN A 82 -10.94 7.72 -11.26
C GLN A 82 -12.16 7.35 -12.10
N ALA A 83 -12.24 6.09 -12.55
CA ALA A 83 -13.39 5.60 -13.31
C ALA A 83 -14.69 5.67 -12.52
N TRP A 84 -14.65 5.38 -11.21
CA TRP A 84 -15.82 5.52 -10.35
C TRP A 84 -16.27 6.98 -10.27
N THR A 85 -15.37 7.91 -9.95
CA THR A 85 -15.67 9.35 -9.87
C THR A 85 -16.25 9.85 -11.18
N GLU A 86 -15.63 9.50 -12.30
CA GLU A 86 -16.08 9.92 -13.62
C GLU A 86 -17.43 9.30 -14.01
N ALA A 87 -17.69 8.05 -13.63
CA ALA A 87 -18.99 7.41 -13.86
C ALA A 87 -20.12 8.10 -13.09
N ILE A 88 -19.83 8.64 -11.90
CA ILE A 88 -20.77 9.43 -11.11
C ILE A 88 -21.01 10.80 -11.75
N GLU A 89 -19.94 11.50 -12.13
CA GLU A 89 -20.02 12.82 -12.77
C GLU A 89 -20.77 12.77 -14.11
N ARG A 90 -20.56 11.71 -14.89
CA ARG A 90 -21.27 11.45 -16.17
C ARG A 90 -22.69 10.93 -15.96
N GLY A 91 -23.12 10.69 -14.72
CA GLY A 91 -24.44 10.14 -14.40
C GLY A 91 -24.65 8.68 -14.79
N ILE A 92 -23.58 7.95 -15.13
CA ILE A 92 -23.62 6.52 -15.52
C ILE A 92 -24.10 5.66 -14.34
N LEU A 93 -23.63 5.98 -13.13
CA LEU A 93 -23.99 5.27 -11.89
C LEU A 93 -25.18 5.91 -11.13
N GLY A 94 -25.82 6.90 -11.73
CA GLY A 94 -26.81 7.75 -11.06
C GLY A 94 -26.18 8.69 -10.03
N GLN A 95 -26.97 9.63 -9.51
CA GLN A 95 -26.49 10.54 -8.47
C GLN A 95 -26.15 9.78 -7.18
N ILE A 96 -25.08 10.20 -6.51
CA ILE A 96 -24.83 9.82 -5.11
C ILE A 96 -25.83 10.62 -4.28
N THR A 97 -26.71 9.92 -3.57
CA THR A 97 -27.60 10.55 -2.59
C THR A 97 -26.77 11.04 -1.40
N TRP A 98 -27.22 12.09 -0.70
CA TRP A 98 -26.51 12.57 0.49
C TRP A 98 -26.37 11.51 1.60
N PHE A 99 -27.21 10.46 1.60
CA PHE A 99 -27.08 9.28 2.45
C PHE A 99 -25.89 8.37 2.05
N GLU A 100 -25.56 8.34 0.76
CA GLU A 100 -24.42 7.61 0.17
C GLU A 100 -23.13 8.46 0.12
N ALA A 101 -23.22 9.73 0.48
CA ALA A 101 -22.08 10.63 0.70
C ALA A 101 -21.85 10.82 2.22
N PRO A 102 -21.34 9.83 2.97
CA PRO A 102 -20.91 10.09 4.32
C PRO A 102 -19.91 11.24 4.35
N ALA A 103 -20.17 12.21 5.24
CA ALA A 103 -19.29 13.37 5.46
C ALA A 103 -17.82 13.00 5.78
N ASN A 104 -17.55 11.74 6.11
CA ASN A 104 -16.22 11.20 6.43
C ASN A 104 -15.82 9.93 5.64
N ARG A 105 -16.61 9.49 4.66
CA ARG A 105 -16.29 8.39 3.73
C ARG A 105 -17.12 8.62 2.47
N PRO A 106 -16.58 8.89 1.28
CA PRO A 106 -17.37 8.63 0.08
C PRO A 106 -17.79 7.16 0.13
N GLY A 107 -19.08 6.87 -0.05
CA GLY A 107 -19.69 5.55 0.14
C GLY A 107 -19.25 4.52 -0.88
N TYR A 108 -17.95 4.33 -1.02
CA TYR A 108 -17.28 3.52 -2.02
C TYR A 108 -15.93 3.04 -1.46
N TRP A 109 -15.78 1.72 -1.25
CA TRP A 109 -14.57 1.13 -0.64
C TRP A 109 -13.28 1.35 -1.44
N GLY A 110 -13.38 1.53 -2.76
CA GLY A 110 -12.22 1.83 -3.59
C GLY A 110 -11.87 3.31 -3.68
N TYR A 111 -12.51 4.16 -2.87
CA TYR A 111 -12.05 5.52 -2.68
C TYR A 111 -10.97 5.55 -1.59
N ILE A 112 -9.80 6.02 -1.97
CA ILE A 112 -8.61 6.06 -1.12
C ILE A 112 -8.40 7.50 -0.62
N PHE A 113 -7.98 8.41 -1.51
CA PHE A 113 -7.95 9.85 -1.26
C PHE A 113 -8.25 10.60 -2.56
N GLU A 114 -8.80 11.82 -2.46
CA GLU A 114 -9.14 12.65 -3.62
C GLU A 114 -7.93 12.87 -4.54
N GLN A 115 -6.79 13.22 -3.93
CA GLN A 115 -5.56 13.58 -4.63
C GLN A 115 -4.73 12.36 -5.07
N PHE A 116 -5.11 11.14 -4.67
CA PHE A 116 -4.28 9.95 -4.85
C PHE A 116 -3.99 9.59 -6.32
N PRO A 117 -4.97 9.57 -7.24
CA PRO A 117 -4.65 9.26 -8.63
C PRO A 117 -3.74 10.28 -9.30
N GLN A 118 -3.92 11.57 -8.96
CA GLN A 118 -3.07 12.65 -9.46
C GLN A 118 -1.66 12.56 -8.89
N SER A 119 -1.51 12.24 -7.60
CA SER A 119 -0.20 12.13 -6.96
C SER A 119 0.66 11.04 -7.60
N LEU A 120 0.10 9.89 -8.02
CA LEU A 120 0.85 8.88 -8.76
C LEU A 120 1.39 9.40 -10.11
N THR A 121 0.62 10.24 -10.80
CA THR A 121 1.04 10.86 -12.06
C THR A 121 2.19 11.86 -11.84
N ASP A 122 2.16 12.58 -10.73
CA ASP A 122 3.21 13.55 -10.37
C ASP A 122 4.49 12.86 -9.88
N ILE A 123 4.37 11.74 -9.15
CA ILE A 123 5.50 10.89 -8.77
C ILE A 123 6.17 10.32 -10.04
N ALA A 124 5.39 9.68 -10.93
CA ALA A 124 5.91 9.13 -12.18
C ALA A 124 6.53 10.20 -13.10
N GLY A 125 6.02 11.43 -13.04
CA GLY A 125 6.54 12.58 -13.77
C GLY A 125 7.73 13.28 -13.14
N GLY A 126 8.22 12.83 -11.97
CA GLY A 126 9.33 13.47 -11.24
C GLY A 126 9.00 14.87 -10.68
N ARG A 127 7.71 15.18 -10.48
CA ARG A 127 7.23 16.48 -9.96
C ARG A 127 6.85 16.44 -8.48
N SER A 128 7.06 15.30 -7.83
CA SER A 128 6.71 15.05 -6.42
C SER A 128 7.94 14.98 -5.54
N ILE A 129 7.77 15.28 -4.24
CA ILE A 129 8.75 14.99 -3.17
C ILE A 129 8.79 13.50 -2.78
N VAL A 130 7.82 12.73 -3.28
CA VAL A 130 7.77 11.28 -3.15
C VAL A 130 8.43 10.67 -4.37
N HIS A 131 9.30 9.70 -4.14
CA HIS A 131 10.07 9.00 -5.15
C HIS A 131 9.96 7.48 -4.96
N CYS A 132 10.18 6.74 -6.04
CA CYS A 132 10.30 5.28 -6.02
C CYS A 132 11.62 4.91 -6.72
N ASN A 133 12.31 3.88 -6.24
CA ASN A 133 13.49 3.31 -6.93
C ASN A 133 13.16 2.06 -7.78
N PHE A 134 11.87 1.81 -8.01
CA PHE A 134 11.34 0.73 -8.84
C PHE A 134 10.31 1.30 -9.82
N ASP A 135 9.94 0.52 -10.84
CA ASP A 135 8.97 0.94 -11.84
C ASP A 135 7.54 0.94 -11.26
N MET A 136 6.85 2.07 -11.30
CA MET A 136 5.48 2.19 -10.79
C MET A 136 4.42 1.65 -11.75
N GLY A 137 4.82 1.23 -12.96
CA GLY A 137 3.90 0.88 -14.03
C GLY A 137 3.23 2.10 -14.65
N ALA A 138 2.45 1.85 -15.71
CA ALA A 138 1.77 2.90 -16.44
C ALA A 138 0.36 3.18 -15.87
N PRO A 139 -0.10 4.45 -15.88
CA PRO A 139 -1.50 4.77 -15.61
C PRO A 139 -2.42 3.98 -16.53
N ARG A 140 -3.50 3.43 -15.98
CA ARG A 140 -4.48 2.66 -16.76
C ARG A 140 -5.51 3.59 -17.39
N ASP A 141 -5.95 3.23 -18.59
CA ASP A 141 -6.97 3.99 -19.32
C ASP A 141 -8.35 3.89 -18.64
N VAL A 142 -8.77 5.00 -18.06
CA VAL A 142 -10.05 5.16 -17.36
C VAL A 142 -11.24 4.89 -18.29
N GLU A 143 -11.17 5.30 -19.57
CA GLU A 143 -12.24 5.07 -20.55
C GLU A 143 -12.43 3.58 -20.85
N VAL A 144 -11.34 2.82 -20.87
CA VAL A 144 -11.40 1.37 -21.04
C VAL A 144 -12.11 0.73 -19.83
N ILE A 145 -11.85 1.20 -18.61
CA ILE A 145 -12.53 0.72 -17.40
C ILE A 145 -14.02 1.07 -17.46
N LEU A 146 -14.37 2.33 -17.77
CA LEU A 146 -15.76 2.78 -17.89
C LEU A 146 -16.54 1.95 -18.91
N ARG A 147 -15.98 1.77 -20.12
CA ARG A 147 -16.63 1.02 -21.20
C ARG A 147 -16.85 -0.44 -20.84
N LYS A 148 -15.88 -1.09 -20.18
CA LYS A 148 -15.99 -2.49 -19.74
C LYS A 148 -17.07 -2.71 -18.69
N HIS A 149 -17.37 -1.67 -17.90
CA HIS A 149 -18.28 -1.76 -16.76
C HIS A 149 -19.56 -0.95 -16.95
N LEU A 150 -19.88 -0.58 -18.19
CA LEU A 150 -21.12 0.12 -18.53
C LEU A 150 -22.35 -0.72 -18.10
N GLY A 151 -23.33 -0.07 -17.47
CA GLY A 151 -24.55 -0.71 -16.99
C GLY A 151 -24.40 -1.47 -15.66
N TRP A 152 -23.22 -1.45 -15.04
CA TRP A 152 -23.07 -1.94 -13.67
C TRP A 152 -23.69 -0.97 -12.67
N ASN A 153 -24.21 -1.49 -11.56
CA ASN A 153 -24.66 -0.68 -10.43
C ASN A 153 -23.54 -0.47 -9.40
N LYS A 154 -23.75 0.45 -8.47
CA LYS A 154 -22.81 0.82 -7.41
C LYS A 154 -22.30 -0.40 -6.63
N GLN A 155 -23.19 -1.31 -6.24
CA GLN A 155 -22.85 -2.50 -5.46
C GLN A 155 -21.95 -3.47 -6.22
N LYS A 156 -22.15 -3.60 -7.54
CA LYS A 156 -21.30 -4.46 -8.37
C LYS A 156 -19.89 -3.88 -8.49
N TRP A 157 -19.77 -2.58 -8.72
CA TRP A 157 -18.47 -1.89 -8.73
C TRP A 157 -17.71 -2.01 -7.41
N GLU A 158 -18.40 -1.87 -6.27
CA GLU A 158 -17.81 -2.10 -4.94
C GLU A 158 -17.30 -3.52 -4.77
N ARG A 159 -18.11 -4.52 -5.10
CA ARG A 159 -17.71 -5.93 -4.98
C ARG A 159 -16.51 -6.25 -5.87
N GLU A 160 -16.51 -5.76 -7.10
CA GLU A 160 -15.43 -6.04 -8.05
C GLU A 160 -14.15 -5.29 -7.72
N TRP A 161 -14.23 -4.19 -6.96
CA TRP A 161 -13.03 -3.56 -6.40
C TRP A 161 -12.25 -4.54 -5.50
N PHE A 162 -12.91 -5.32 -4.64
CA PHE A 162 -12.25 -6.36 -3.81
C PHE A 162 -11.66 -7.53 -4.63
N ASN A 163 -12.06 -7.70 -5.89
CA ASN A 163 -11.60 -8.79 -6.75
C ASN A 163 -10.26 -8.49 -7.43
N HIS A 164 -9.22 -8.14 -6.66
CA HIS A 164 -7.85 -8.02 -7.18
C HIS A 164 -7.32 -9.35 -7.73
N THR A 165 -6.41 -9.30 -8.70
CA THR A 165 -5.68 -10.48 -9.16
C THR A 165 -4.19 -10.13 -9.25
N PRO A 166 -3.32 -10.72 -8.42
CA PRO A 166 -3.61 -11.72 -7.37
C PRO A 166 -4.37 -11.12 -6.17
N GLN A 167 -4.95 -12.00 -5.35
CA GLN A 167 -5.67 -11.62 -4.12
C GLN A 167 -4.73 -11.28 -2.96
N SER A 168 -3.52 -11.85 -2.97
CA SER A 168 -2.51 -11.60 -1.94
C SER A 168 -1.10 -11.76 -2.50
N TRP A 169 -0.16 -11.14 -1.80
CA TRP A 169 1.25 -11.10 -2.14
C TRP A 169 2.08 -11.70 -1.01
N GLY A 170 3.02 -12.57 -1.37
CA GLY A 170 3.98 -13.13 -0.44
C GLY A 170 5.41 -12.71 -0.81
N PRO A 171 6.37 -12.90 0.11
CA PRO A 171 7.76 -12.62 -0.18
C PRO A 171 8.32 -13.64 -1.20
N GLU A 172 9.26 -13.19 -2.02
CA GLU A 172 9.90 -14.03 -3.05
C GLU A 172 11.25 -14.60 -2.59
N PRO A 173 11.61 -15.83 -2.98
CA PRO A 173 12.93 -16.40 -2.68
C PRO A 173 14.09 -15.62 -3.34
N PRO A 174 15.29 -15.63 -2.74
CA PRO A 174 15.62 -16.25 -1.46
C PRO A 174 15.14 -15.38 -0.30
N LEU A 175 14.37 -15.97 0.61
CA LEU A 175 14.04 -15.30 1.86
C LEU A 175 15.33 -15.14 2.68
N PRO A 176 15.47 -14.04 3.43
CA PRO A 176 16.62 -13.84 4.28
C PRO A 176 16.80 -15.05 5.20
N GLN A 177 18.05 -15.49 5.34
CA GLN A 177 18.35 -16.58 6.26
C GLN A 177 17.99 -16.14 7.69
N TRP A 178 17.52 -17.06 8.52
CA TRP A 178 17.18 -16.79 9.92
C TRP A 178 18.30 -16.05 10.67
N ARG A 179 19.56 -16.32 10.30
CA ARG A 179 20.74 -15.66 10.85
C ARG A 179 20.76 -14.16 10.55
N MET A 180 20.45 -13.76 9.32
CA MET A 180 20.40 -12.34 8.93
C MET A 180 19.28 -11.62 9.69
N LEU A 181 18.12 -12.27 9.84
CA LEU A 181 17.00 -11.72 10.63
C LEU A 181 17.37 -11.54 12.11
N LEU A 182 18.17 -12.45 12.68
CA LEU A 182 18.65 -12.27 14.06
C LEU A 182 19.71 -11.18 14.17
N GLU A 183 20.63 -11.08 13.21
CA GLU A 183 21.64 -10.01 13.18
C GLU A 183 20.95 -8.63 13.11
N ASP A 184 19.95 -8.45 12.25
CA ASP A 184 19.19 -7.19 12.17
C ASP A 184 18.44 -6.86 13.47
N ASN A 185 17.81 -7.85 14.12
CA ASN A 185 17.03 -7.62 15.35
C ASN A 185 17.89 -7.49 16.63
N LEU A 186 19.10 -8.05 16.65
CA LEU A 186 19.98 -8.03 17.84
C LEU A 186 20.84 -6.77 17.92
N TRP A 187 21.06 -6.07 16.80
CA TRP A 187 21.88 -4.85 16.77
C TRP A 187 21.17 -3.59 17.30
N ASP A 188 19.84 -3.59 17.42
CA ASP A 188 19.06 -2.51 18.07
C ASP A 188 19.16 -2.52 19.61
N HIS A 189 19.87 -3.49 20.19
CA HIS A 189 20.14 -3.57 21.62
C HIS A 189 21.64 -3.50 21.91
N ASN A 190 22.30 -2.44 21.45
CA ASN A 190 23.60 -2.08 22.00
C ASN A 190 23.44 -1.01 23.10
N PRO A 191 23.53 -1.37 24.40
CA PRO A 191 23.51 -0.37 25.47
C PRO A 191 24.79 0.48 25.54
N TYR A 192 25.84 0.16 24.76
CA TYR A 192 27.06 0.97 24.69
C TYR A 192 27.75 0.84 23.32
N GLY A 193 27.51 1.75 22.37
CA GLY A 193 28.38 1.84 21.19
C GLY A 193 27.92 2.77 20.07
N CYS A 194 28.59 3.92 20.03
CA CYS A 194 29.13 4.61 18.86
C CYS A 194 28.21 4.85 17.65
N LEU A 195 27.90 6.14 17.49
CA LEU A 195 27.69 6.84 16.23
C LEU A 195 28.52 6.21 15.09
N CYS A 196 27.87 5.49 14.19
CA CYS A 196 28.26 5.49 12.78
C CYS A 196 27.34 6.46 12.05
N PRO A 197 27.88 7.31 11.16
CA PRO A 197 27.14 8.43 10.61
C PRO A 197 26.08 7.91 9.66
N VAL A 198 24.86 8.42 9.82
CA VAL A 198 23.92 8.53 8.70
C VAL A 198 24.67 9.28 7.61
N THR A 199 25.05 8.59 6.54
CA THR A 199 25.45 9.25 5.29
C THR A 199 24.20 9.95 4.76
N PHE A 200 24.05 11.21 5.14
CA PHE A 200 23.28 12.16 4.38
C PHE A 200 24.04 12.41 3.10
N GLU A 201 23.72 11.68 2.03
CA GLU A 201 24.02 12.17 0.70
C GLU A 201 23.05 13.31 0.42
N TYR A 202 23.54 14.53 0.62
CA TYR A 202 22.94 15.73 0.05
C TYR A 202 23.24 15.69 -1.45
N VAL A 203 22.20 15.68 -2.27
CA VAL A 203 22.27 16.22 -3.64
C VAL A 203 21.77 17.64 -3.59
#